data_AF-A0A387GSB9-F1
#
_entry.id   AF-A0A387GSB9-F1
#
_cell.length_a   1.000
_cell.length_b   1.000
_cell.length_c   1.000
_cell.angle_alpha   90.00
_cell.angle_beta   90.00
_cell.angle_gamma   90.00
#
_symmetry.space_group_name_H-M   'P 1'
#
loop_
_entity.id
_entity.type
_entity.pdbx_description
1 polymer ?
#
loop_
_entity_poly.entity_id
_entity_poly.type
_entity_poly.pdbx_seq_one_letter_code
_entity_poly.pdbx_strand_id
1 'polypeptide(L)'
;MITDKRRLDQKLIDFRGKCVHRWYNLSSETYLGRKMSFFPILSVNNYSEMLTKLGWYTWGVSIFCIVMLRQFVRPMTELSDYIDSVFPKEAADFLHLPISLIGVLALAILFALIAHAVKLHDRLSDLLRIRSEFDVNYVLYPLAIASGSTLSVAQFDKVRLSRKSLMGATFYAYVSSTKPVIDSHTITQALTNWSWFWICLEAITLLFATATILAVYGAWTPAALLLIACIVLLLLMRFFRLQSAAYAESQVAQVVRDETRRAAVAAEFNAL
;
A
#
# COMPACT_ATOMS: atom_id res chain seq x y z
N MET A 1 -31.43 -15.44 16.13
CA MET A 1 -30.14 -16.15 16.25
C MET A 1 -29.90 -17.19 15.13
N ILE A 2 -30.93 -17.77 14.48
CA ILE A 2 -30.78 -18.76 13.38
C ILE A 2 -30.47 -18.10 12.01
N THR A 3 -30.78 -16.81 11.84
CA THR A 3 -30.60 -16.06 10.60
C THR A 3 -29.15 -15.68 10.30
N ASP A 4 -28.28 -15.64 11.30
CA ASP A 4 -26.88 -15.21 11.13
C ASP A 4 -25.99 -16.36 10.61
N LYS A 5 -26.25 -17.58 11.08
CA LYS A 5 -25.50 -18.79 10.68
C LYS A 5 -25.65 -19.08 9.18
N ARG A 6 -26.87 -19.00 8.63
CA ARG A 6 -27.10 -19.19 7.18
C ARG A 6 -26.41 -18.13 6.33
N ARG A 7 -26.23 -16.90 6.84
CA ARG A 7 -25.55 -15.81 6.13
C ARG A 7 -24.04 -16.02 6.09
N LEU A 8 -23.47 -16.57 7.16
CA LEU A 8 -22.07 -17.00 7.25
C LEU A 8 -21.79 -18.21 6.35
N ASP A 9 -22.65 -19.22 6.39
CA ASP A 9 -22.53 -20.42 5.56
C ASP A 9 -22.62 -20.06 4.07
N GLN A 10 -23.53 -19.16 3.68
CA GLN A 10 -23.63 -18.69 2.30
C GLN A 10 -22.38 -17.92 1.87
N LYS A 11 -21.80 -17.07 2.73
CA LYS A 11 -20.54 -16.37 2.43
C LYS A 11 -19.35 -17.32 2.31
N LEU A 12 -19.29 -18.37 3.13
CA LEU A 12 -18.27 -19.41 3.07
C LEU A 12 -18.38 -20.25 1.79
N ILE A 13 -19.61 -20.57 1.36
CA ILE A 13 -19.87 -21.27 0.10
C ILE A 13 -19.52 -20.38 -1.10
N ASP A 14 -19.90 -19.10 -1.07
CA ASP A 14 -19.58 -18.14 -2.13
C ASP A 14 -18.06 -17.89 -2.22
N PHE A 15 -17.38 -17.82 -1.08
CA PHE A 15 -15.93 -17.68 -1.00
C PHE A 15 -15.23 -18.96 -1.49
N ARG A 16 -15.63 -20.15 -1.02
CA ARG A 16 -15.09 -21.43 -1.52
C ARG A 16 -15.35 -21.61 -3.01
N GLY A 17 -16.55 -21.27 -3.51
CA GLY A 17 -16.90 -21.34 -4.93
C GLY A 17 -16.03 -20.42 -5.79
N LYS A 18 -15.90 -19.14 -5.40
CA LYS A 18 -15.05 -18.17 -6.12
C LYS A 18 -13.56 -18.49 -6.03
N CYS A 19 -13.10 -19.03 -4.90
CA CYS A 19 -11.71 -19.45 -4.72
C CYS A 19 -11.43 -20.69 -5.58
N VAL A 20 -12.19 -21.78 -5.40
CA VAL A 20 -11.94 -23.06 -6.11
C VAL A 20 -12.04 -22.91 -7.62
N HIS A 21 -12.99 -22.14 -8.15
CA HIS A 21 -13.06 -21.89 -9.60
C HIS A 21 -11.88 -21.05 -10.12
N ARG A 22 -11.36 -20.10 -9.33
CA ARG A 22 -10.16 -19.33 -9.69
C ARG A 22 -8.89 -20.21 -9.65
N TRP A 23 -8.77 -21.10 -8.67
CA TRP A 23 -7.63 -22.02 -8.55
C TRP A 23 -7.57 -23.07 -9.66
N TYR A 24 -8.71 -23.62 -10.08
CA TYR A 24 -8.74 -24.59 -11.18
C TYR A 24 -8.36 -23.94 -12.53
N ASN A 25 -8.80 -22.71 -12.81
CA ASN A 25 -8.49 -22.01 -14.05
C ASN A 25 -7.04 -21.47 -14.11
N LEU A 26 -6.38 -21.26 -12.97
CA LEU A 26 -4.96 -20.85 -12.90
C LEU A 26 -3.97 -21.97 -13.26
N SER A 27 -4.40 -23.24 -13.31
CA SER A 27 -3.56 -24.35 -13.77
C SER A 27 -3.50 -24.49 -15.30
N SER A 28 -4.31 -23.74 -16.05
CA SER A 28 -4.44 -23.86 -17.52
C SER A 28 -4.09 -22.60 -18.31
N GLU A 29 -3.83 -21.46 -17.66
CA GLU A 29 -3.38 -20.24 -18.37
C GLU A 29 -1.86 -20.11 -18.33
N THR A 30 -1.30 -20.28 -19.52
CA THR A 30 0.10 -20.16 -19.90
C THR A 30 0.74 -18.85 -19.43
N TYR A 31 1.89 -19.01 -18.79
CA TYR A 31 2.90 -17.99 -18.52
C TYR A 31 3.35 -17.29 -19.82
N LEU A 32 2.65 -16.24 -20.23
CA LEU A 32 3.10 -15.31 -21.28
C LEU A 32 2.98 -13.86 -20.78
N GLY A 33 3.68 -13.56 -19.69
CA GLY A 33 3.89 -12.21 -19.19
C GLY A 33 5.28 -11.71 -19.55
N ARG A 34 5.42 -11.19 -20.78
CA ARG A 34 6.63 -10.57 -21.36
C ARG A 34 7.16 -9.45 -20.45
N LYS A 35 8.47 -9.50 -20.15
CA LYS A 35 9.22 -8.45 -19.44
C LYS A 35 9.01 -7.09 -20.13
N MET A 36 8.44 -6.14 -19.40
CA MET A 36 8.63 -4.72 -19.67
C MET A 36 9.16 -4.07 -18.39
N SER A 37 10.48 -4.12 -18.19
CA SER A 37 11.17 -3.26 -17.22
C SER A 37 11.24 -1.85 -17.80
N PHE A 38 10.12 -1.13 -17.80
CA PHE A 38 10.05 0.11 -18.56
C PHE A 38 10.77 1.29 -17.88
N PHE A 39 11.08 1.25 -16.57
CA PHE A 39 11.89 2.30 -15.91
C PHE A 39 12.43 1.80 -14.54
N PRO A 40 13.74 1.91 -14.23
CA PRO A 40 14.32 1.50 -12.94
C PRO A 40 13.73 2.26 -11.74
N ILE A 41 13.34 3.51 -11.93
CA ILE A 41 12.64 4.36 -10.95
C ILE A 41 11.26 3.80 -10.57
N LEU A 42 10.64 3.01 -11.46
CA LEU A 42 9.31 2.47 -11.21
C LEU A 42 9.32 1.19 -10.37
N SER A 43 10.48 0.53 -10.20
CA SER A 43 10.63 -0.70 -9.40
C SER A 43 11.35 -0.47 -8.07
N VAL A 44 11.19 -1.41 -7.14
CA VAL A 44 11.94 -1.44 -5.86
C VAL A 44 12.53 -2.84 -5.65
N ASN A 45 13.78 -2.91 -5.19
CA ASN A 45 14.47 -4.20 -5.02
C ASN A 45 14.32 -4.77 -3.61
N ASN A 46 14.02 -3.92 -2.63
CA ASN A 46 13.86 -4.31 -1.23
C ASN A 46 12.94 -3.33 -0.49
N TYR A 47 12.63 -3.66 0.75
CA TYR A 47 11.74 -2.85 1.59
C TYR A 47 12.31 -1.46 1.92
N SER A 48 13.64 -1.32 2.06
CA SER A 48 14.28 -0.02 2.33
C SER A 48 14.10 0.94 1.15
N GLU A 49 14.35 0.45 -0.07
CA GLU A 49 14.10 1.22 -1.30
C GLU A 49 12.63 1.61 -1.46
N MET A 50 11.70 0.73 -1.06
CA MET A 50 10.26 1.05 -1.04
C MET A 50 9.95 2.24 -0.14
N LEU A 51 10.52 2.28 1.07
CA LEU A 51 10.32 3.39 2.01
C LEU A 51 10.94 4.69 1.52
N THR A 52 12.16 4.63 0.95
CA THR A 52 12.82 5.79 0.36
C THR A 52 12.01 6.36 -0.80
N LYS A 53 11.50 5.48 -1.68
CA LYS A 53 10.63 5.87 -2.79
C LYS A 53 9.37 6.56 -2.27
N LEU A 54 8.68 5.98 -1.30
CA LEU A 54 7.49 6.58 -0.70
C LEU A 54 7.79 7.99 -0.15
N GLY A 55 8.90 8.15 0.58
CA GLY A 55 9.34 9.46 1.10
C GLY A 55 9.53 10.52 0.02
N TRP A 56 10.18 10.18 -1.11
CA TRP A 56 10.37 11.11 -2.22
C TRP A 56 9.05 11.55 -2.87
N TYR A 57 8.11 10.61 -3.06
CA TYR A 57 6.80 10.94 -3.63
C TYR A 57 5.96 11.78 -2.67
N THR A 58 5.99 11.47 -1.37
CA THR A 58 5.28 12.24 -0.35
C THR A 58 5.82 13.66 -0.25
N TRP A 59 7.14 13.83 -0.32
CA TRP A 59 7.78 15.15 -0.42
C TRP A 59 7.32 15.92 -1.67
N GLY A 60 7.38 15.29 -2.86
CA GLY A 60 6.95 15.93 -4.12
C GLY A 60 5.47 16.34 -4.11
N VAL A 61 4.58 15.48 -3.63
CA VAL A 61 3.14 15.81 -3.49
C VAL A 61 2.94 16.91 -2.46
N SER A 62 3.73 16.93 -1.38
CA SER A 62 3.65 17.99 -0.35
C SER A 62 4.06 19.35 -0.92
N ILE A 63 5.12 19.43 -1.74
CA ILE A 63 5.49 20.66 -2.45
C ILE A 63 4.29 21.17 -3.25
N PHE A 64 3.69 20.31 -4.07
CA PHE A 64 2.54 20.68 -4.89
C PHE A 64 1.37 21.18 -4.03
N CYS A 65 1.02 20.47 -2.97
CA CYS A 65 -0.05 20.87 -2.06
C CYS A 65 0.24 22.22 -1.39
N ILE A 66 1.47 22.45 -0.92
CA ILE A 66 1.88 23.69 -0.28
C ILE A 66 1.85 24.86 -1.26
N VAL A 67 2.30 24.68 -2.50
CA VAL A 67 2.20 25.70 -3.55
C VAL A 67 0.73 26.07 -3.81
N MET A 68 -0.15 25.07 -3.94
CA MET A 68 -1.58 25.31 -4.11
C MET A 68 -2.17 26.07 -2.92
N LEU A 69 -1.86 25.67 -1.69
CA LEU A 69 -2.31 26.38 -0.49
C LEU A 69 -1.77 27.81 -0.45
N ARG A 70 -0.49 28.04 -0.77
CA ARG A 70 0.13 29.37 -0.78
C ARG A 70 -0.59 30.35 -1.73
N GLN A 71 -1.15 29.87 -2.84
CA GLN A 71 -1.84 30.71 -3.81
C GLN A 71 -3.22 31.19 -3.35
N PHE A 72 -3.91 30.40 -2.52
CA PHE A 72 -5.33 30.63 -2.20
C PHE A 72 -5.62 30.80 -0.70
N VAL A 73 -4.66 30.47 0.17
CA VAL A 73 -4.84 30.40 1.62
C VAL A 73 -3.85 31.35 2.27
N ARG A 74 -4.33 32.54 2.63
CA ARG A 74 -3.51 33.64 3.17
C ARG A 74 -2.60 33.23 4.35
N PRO A 75 -3.05 32.47 5.36
CA PRO A 75 -2.16 32.02 6.43
C PRO A 75 -0.97 31.18 5.93
N MET A 76 -1.16 30.41 4.85
CA MET A 76 -0.08 29.63 4.26
C MET A 76 0.90 30.51 3.49
N THR A 77 0.40 31.56 2.83
CA THR A 77 1.23 32.59 2.21
C THR A 77 2.11 33.28 3.23
N GLU A 78 1.50 33.80 4.31
CA GLU A 78 2.21 34.49 5.39
C GLU A 78 3.26 33.59 6.07
N LEU A 79 2.93 32.32 6.32
CA LEU A 79 3.87 31.37 6.89
C LEU A 79 5.06 31.09 5.95
N SER A 80 4.81 30.85 4.66
CA SER A 80 5.88 30.60 3.69
C SER A 80 6.77 31.83 3.54
N ASP A 81 6.17 33.02 3.41
CA ASP A 81 6.91 34.28 3.22
C ASP A 81 7.73 34.63 4.46
N TYR A 82 7.24 34.33 5.66
CA TYR A 82 8.03 34.46 6.88
C TYR A 82 9.27 33.58 6.84
N ILE A 83 9.13 32.30 6.46
CA ILE A 83 10.27 31.38 6.33
C ILE A 83 11.25 31.88 5.26
N ASP A 84 10.74 32.34 4.11
CA ASP A 84 11.55 32.93 3.04
C ASP A 84 12.36 34.14 3.56
N SER A 85 11.76 34.97 4.41
CA SER A 85 12.37 36.20 4.92
C SER A 85 13.49 35.99 5.95
N VAL A 86 13.42 34.91 6.73
CA VAL A 86 14.42 34.58 7.76
C VAL A 86 15.58 33.74 7.21
N PHE A 87 15.46 33.25 5.97
CA PHE A 87 16.50 32.43 5.36
C PHE A 87 17.67 33.31 4.85
N PRO A 88 18.94 32.97 5.17
CA PRO A 88 20.09 33.74 4.71
C PRO A 88 20.18 33.79 3.19
N LYS A 89 20.30 34.99 2.61
CA LYS A 89 20.33 35.18 1.15
C LYS A 89 21.56 34.54 0.52
N GLU A 90 22.70 34.63 1.21
CA GLU A 90 23.97 34.05 0.78
C GLU A 90 23.88 32.53 0.64
N ALA A 91 23.10 31.88 1.52
CA ALA A 91 22.84 30.45 1.43
C ALA A 91 21.91 30.09 0.26
N ALA A 92 20.91 30.92 -0.03
CA ALA A 92 20.01 30.70 -1.17
C ALA A 92 20.74 30.85 -2.51
N ASP A 93 21.61 31.86 -2.62
CA ASP A 93 22.44 32.11 -3.81
C ASP A 93 23.41 30.96 -4.05
N PHE A 94 24.04 30.42 -2.98
CA PHE A 94 24.89 29.22 -3.09
C PHE A 94 24.12 28.01 -3.62
N LEU A 95 22.89 27.81 -3.17
CA LEU A 95 22.03 26.69 -3.59
C LEU A 95 21.40 26.90 -4.97
N HIS A 96 21.55 28.07 -5.59
CA HIS A 96 20.92 28.45 -6.86
C HIS A 96 19.39 28.26 -6.83
N LEU A 97 18.76 28.47 -5.67
CA LEU A 97 17.32 28.36 -5.48
C LEU A 97 16.72 29.75 -5.30
N PRO A 98 15.57 30.05 -5.94
CA PRO A 98 14.87 31.30 -5.67
C PRO A 98 14.43 31.32 -4.21
N ILE A 99 14.76 32.40 -3.49
CA ILE A 99 14.40 32.60 -2.08
C ILE A 99 12.92 32.38 -1.84
N SER A 100 12.07 32.78 -2.79
CA SER A 100 10.62 32.62 -2.72
C SER A 100 10.13 31.16 -2.68
N LEU A 101 10.99 30.16 -2.88
CA LEU A 101 10.60 28.74 -2.78
C LEU A 101 11.11 28.07 -1.50
N ILE A 102 11.91 28.74 -0.68
CA ILE A 102 12.55 28.12 0.48
C ILE A 102 11.52 27.66 1.51
N GLY A 103 10.53 28.48 1.84
CA GLY A 103 9.45 28.18 2.77
C GLY A 103 8.61 26.99 2.28
N VAL A 104 8.30 26.95 0.98
CA VAL A 104 7.62 25.81 0.36
C VAL A 104 8.42 24.51 0.55
N LEU A 105 9.71 24.54 0.20
CA LEU A 105 10.58 23.37 0.29
C LEU A 105 10.80 22.93 1.74
N ALA A 106 11.01 23.87 2.65
CA ALA A 106 11.21 23.61 4.08
C ALA A 106 9.97 22.96 4.70
N LEU A 107 8.78 23.50 4.44
CA LEU A 107 7.51 22.93 4.91
C LEU A 107 7.25 21.55 4.30
N ALA A 108 7.58 21.34 3.01
CA ALA A 108 7.43 20.04 2.36
C ALA A 108 8.37 18.99 2.95
N ILE A 109 9.64 19.36 3.21
CA ILE A 109 10.61 18.48 3.88
C ILE A 109 10.12 18.13 5.29
N LEU A 110 9.70 19.13 6.06
CA LEU A 110 9.15 18.92 7.40
C LEU A 110 7.98 17.95 7.37
N PHE A 111 7.04 18.13 6.44
CA PHE A 111 5.90 17.23 6.30
C PHE A 111 6.35 15.81 5.92
N ALA A 112 7.26 15.66 4.95
CA ALA A 112 7.76 14.36 4.53
C ALA A 112 8.47 13.62 5.69
N LEU A 113 9.24 14.34 6.51
CA LEU A 113 9.87 13.79 7.72
C LEU A 113 8.83 13.34 8.75
N ILE A 114 7.80 14.15 9.00
CA ILE A 114 6.71 13.79 9.91
C ILE A 114 5.97 12.55 9.39
N ALA A 115 5.59 12.54 8.11
CA ALA A 115 4.90 11.43 7.46
C ALA A 115 5.72 10.13 7.54
N HIS A 116 7.04 10.22 7.34
CA HIS A 116 7.95 9.10 7.50
C HIS A 116 8.04 8.63 8.97
N ALA A 117 8.23 9.56 9.91
CA ALA A 117 8.37 9.26 11.34
C ALA A 117 7.12 8.58 11.92
N VAL A 118 5.93 9.03 11.54
CA VAL A 118 4.65 8.44 12.00
C VAL A 118 4.24 7.20 11.20
N LYS A 119 4.97 6.87 10.12
CA LYS A 119 4.63 5.85 9.13
C LYS A 119 3.21 6.04 8.62
N LEU A 120 2.97 7.18 7.98
CA LEU A 120 1.64 7.62 7.57
C LEU A 120 0.86 6.51 6.83
N HIS A 121 1.45 5.87 5.82
CA HIS A 121 0.84 4.72 5.14
C HIS A 121 0.41 3.57 6.06
N ASP A 122 1.20 3.20 7.08
CA ASP A 122 0.82 2.14 8.02
C ASP A 122 -0.42 2.58 8.83
N ARG A 123 -0.44 3.83 9.31
CA ARG A 123 -1.59 4.38 10.07
C ARG A 123 -2.85 4.47 9.23
N LEU A 124 -2.74 4.96 7.98
CA LEU A 124 -3.86 5.03 7.04
C LEU A 124 -4.37 3.63 6.68
N SER A 125 -3.46 2.68 6.47
CA SER A 125 -3.80 1.30 6.16
C SER A 125 -4.50 0.60 7.31
N ASP A 126 -4.06 0.82 8.56
CA ASP A 126 -4.70 0.28 9.76
C ASP A 126 -6.09 0.91 9.97
N LEU A 127 -6.22 2.23 9.80
CA LEU A 127 -7.49 2.95 9.89
C LEU A 127 -8.51 2.42 8.88
N LEU A 128 -8.08 2.23 7.62
CA LEU A 128 -8.91 1.73 6.53
C LEU A 128 -8.96 0.19 6.48
N ARG A 129 -8.28 -0.50 7.41
CA ARG A 129 -8.13 -1.95 7.49
C ARG A 129 -7.59 -2.62 6.23
N ILE A 130 -6.98 -1.87 5.31
CA ILE A 130 -6.54 -2.33 3.99
C ILE A 130 -5.60 -3.53 4.10
N ARG A 131 -4.52 -3.39 4.87
CA ARG A 131 -3.53 -4.47 5.05
C ARG A 131 -4.12 -5.67 5.76
N SER A 132 -4.96 -5.45 6.77
CA SER A 132 -5.58 -6.55 7.52
C SER A 132 -6.51 -7.40 6.65
N GLU A 133 -7.32 -6.76 5.81
CA GLU A 133 -8.16 -7.47 4.85
C GLU A 133 -7.35 -8.14 3.76
N PHE A 134 -6.27 -7.49 3.31
CA PHE A 134 -5.43 -8.07 2.27
C PHE A 134 -4.74 -9.34 2.74
N ASP A 135 -4.02 -9.28 3.87
CA ASP A 135 -3.28 -10.40 4.44
C ASP A 135 -4.19 -11.60 4.68
N VAL A 136 -5.40 -11.37 5.20
CA VAL A 136 -6.33 -12.47 5.49
C VAL A 136 -6.88 -13.09 4.20
N ASN A 137 -7.42 -12.27 3.29
CA ASN A 137 -8.20 -12.77 2.17
C ASN A 137 -7.35 -13.23 0.97
N TYR A 138 -6.16 -12.66 0.80
CA TYR A 138 -5.29 -12.94 -0.35
C TYR A 138 -4.00 -13.68 0.02
N VAL A 139 -3.70 -13.82 1.32
CA VAL A 139 -2.54 -14.60 1.78
C VAL A 139 -2.98 -15.75 2.67
N LEU A 140 -3.49 -15.48 3.87
CA LEU A 140 -3.72 -16.51 4.90
C LEU A 140 -4.80 -17.52 4.51
N TYR A 141 -5.98 -17.10 4.07
CA TYR A 141 -7.02 -18.05 3.65
C TYR A 141 -6.61 -18.88 2.43
N PRO A 142 -6.07 -18.28 1.35
CA PRO A 142 -5.52 -19.06 0.25
C PRO A 142 -4.43 -20.04 0.69
N LEU A 143 -3.53 -19.61 1.58
CA LEU A 143 -2.43 -20.43 2.08
C LEU A 143 -2.92 -21.60 2.95
N ALA A 144 -3.93 -21.39 3.80
CA ALA A 144 -4.55 -22.45 4.59
C ALA A 144 -5.27 -23.48 3.73
N ILE A 145 -5.99 -23.03 2.70
CA ILE A 145 -6.69 -23.91 1.76
C ILE A 145 -5.68 -24.71 0.93
N ALA A 146 -4.66 -24.03 0.36
CA ALA A 146 -3.68 -24.66 -0.50
C ALA A 146 -2.70 -25.57 0.26
N SER A 147 -2.52 -25.36 1.57
CA SER A 147 -1.75 -26.27 2.41
C SER A 147 -2.50 -27.55 2.80
N GLY A 148 -3.82 -27.60 2.56
CA GLY A 148 -4.68 -28.71 2.96
C GLY A 148 -5.09 -28.67 4.44
N SER A 149 -4.94 -27.53 5.11
CA SER A 149 -5.42 -27.36 6.50
C SER A 149 -6.94 -27.49 6.56
N THR A 150 -7.44 -28.17 7.60
CA THR A 150 -8.87 -28.39 7.83
C THR A 150 -9.40 -27.38 8.85
N LEU A 151 -9.53 -26.13 8.44
CA LEU A 151 -10.06 -25.09 9.31
C LEU A 151 -11.58 -25.25 9.54
N SER A 152 -11.98 -25.36 10.80
CA SER A 152 -13.37 -25.19 11.24
C SER A 152 -13.80 -23.72 11.18
N VAL A 153 -15.11 -23.45 11.21
CA VAL A 153 -15.66 -22.08 11.19
C VAL A 153 -15.12 -21.23 12.34
N ALA A 154 -14.97 -21.80 13.54
CA ALA A 154 -14.41 -21.08 14.69
C ALA A 154 -12.92 -20.73 14.50
N GLN A 155 -12.17 -21.58 13.78
CA GLN A 155 -10.76 -21.32 13.48
C GLN A 155 -10.59 -20.22 12.41
N PHE A 156 -11.55 -20.03 11.51
CA PHE A 156 -11.52 -18.92 10.54
C PHE A 156 -11.50 -17.53 11.21
N ASP A 157 -12.19 -17.38 12.34
CA ASP A 157 -12.16 -16.14 13.14
C ASP A 157 -10.83 -16.01 13.89
N LYS A 158 -10.30 -17.12 14.43
CA LYS A 158 -8.97 -17.13 15.06
C LYS A 158 -7.85 -16.75 14.10
N VAL A 159 -7.94 -17.13 12.81
CA VAL A 159 -6.97 -16.69 11.78
C VAL A 159 -6.91 -15.16 11.69
N ARG A 160 -8.06 -14.47 11.79
CA ARG A 160 -8.11 -12.99 11.75
C ARG A 160 -7.47 -12.37 12.98
N LEU A 161 -7.76 -12.92 14.16
CA LEU A 161 -7.22 -12.45 15.44
C LEU A 161 -5.70 -12.68 15.53
N SER A 162 -5.23 -13.84 15.07
CA SER A 162 -3.83 -14.26 15.10
C SER A 162 -3.05 -13.86 13.83
N ARG A 163 -3.62 -13.01 12.95
CA ARG A 163 -3.07 -12.63 11.64
C ARG A 163 -1.57 -12.35 11.68
N LYS A 164 -1.12 -11.49 12.59
CA LYS A 164 0.28 -11.03 12.63
C LYS A 164 1.24 -12.19 12.91
N SER A 165 0.88 -13.05 13.85
CA SER A 165 1.66 -14.24 14.20
C SER A 165 1.70 -15.23 13.04
N LEU A 166 0.52 -15.54 12.46
CA LEU A 166 0.40 -16.46 11.33
C LEU A 166 1.16 -15.96 10.10
N MET A 167 1.01 -14.68 9.72
CA MET A 167 1.79 -14.10 8.61
C MET A 167 3.30 -14.27 8.81
N GLY A 168 3.80 -14.10 10.04
CA GLY A 168 5.19 -14.33 10.39
C GLY A 168 5.62 -15.78 10.24
N ALA A 169 4.85 -16.70 10.84
CA ALA A 169 5.18 -18.12 10.88
C ALA A 169 5.01 -18.83 9.52
N THR A 170 4.03 -18.44 8.72
CA THR A 170 3.65 -19.18 7.51
C THR A 170 4.10 -18.50 6.22
N PHE A 171 4.01 -17.16 6.11
CA PHE A 171 4.26 -16.47 4.84
C PHE A 171 5.64 -15.80 4.82
N TYR A 172 5.91 -14.91 5.77
CA TYR A 172 7.18 -14.16 5.82
C TYR A 172 8.39 -15.05 6.16
N ALA A 173 8.16 -16.24 6.72
CA ALA A 173 9.20 -17.26 6.88
C ALA A 173 9.84 -17.70 5.54
N TYR A 174 9.10 -17.61 4.43
CA TYR A 174 9.57 -18.04 3.10
C TYR A 174 9.64 -16.89 2.09
N VAL A 175 8.82 -15.85 2.30
CA VAL A 175 8.69 -14.68 1.42
C VAL A 175 9.36 -13.48 2.09
N SER A 176 10.69 -13.45 2.04
CA SER A 176 11.51 -12.36 2.57
C SER A 176 12.43 -11.80 1.50
N SER A 177 12.60 -10.47 1.46
CA SER A 177 13.53 -9.80 0.55
C SER A 177 15.01 -10.02 0.92
N THR A 178 15.33 -10.46 2.14
CA THR A 178 16.70 -10.66 2.60
C THR A 178 17.19 -12.10 2.46
N LYS A 179 16.28 -13.07 2.56
CA LYS A 179 16.55 -14.51 2.39
C LYS A 179 15.40 -15.15 1.61
N PRO A 180 15.29 -14.87 0.30
CA PRO A 180 14.18 -15.37 -0.50
C PRO A 180 14.31 -16.89 -0.67
N VAL A 181 13.29 -17.63 -0.23
CA VAL A 181 13.17 -19.09 -0.47
C VAL A 181 12.35 -19.36 -1.74
N ILE A 182 11.47 -18.42 -2.10
CA ILE A 182 10.75 -18.40 -3.38
C ILE A 182 11.43 -17.47 -4.38
N ASP A 183 10.92 -17.42 -5.61
CA ASP A 183 11.45 -16.53 -6.65
C ASP A 183 11.49 -15.06 -6.20
N SER A 184 12.69 -14.49 -6.19
CA SER A 184 12.95 -13.10 -5.77
C SER A 184 12.31 -12.10 -6.73
N HIS A 185 12.12 -12.47 -8.00
CA HIS A 185 11.47 -11.59 -8.97
C HIS A 185 10.00 -11.37 -8.61
N THR A 186 9.28 -12.42 -8.23
CA THR A 186 7.88 -12.31 -7.77
C THR A 186 7.77 -11.43 -6.51
N ILE A 187 8.74 -11.53 -5.58
CA ILE A 187 8.80 -10.69 -4.37
C ILE A 187 8.99 -9.21 -4.71
N THR A 188 9.95 -8.90 -5.57
CA THR A 188 10.25 -7.51 -5.98
C THR A 188 9.09 -6.87 -6.75
N GLN A 189 8.37 -7.63 -7.59
CA GLN A 189 7.16 -7.15 -8.26
C GLN A 189 6.02 -6.86 -7.27
N ALA A 190 5.80 -7.74 -6.29
CA ALA A 190 4.81 -7.51 -5.25
C ALA A 190 5.13 -6.25 -4.42
N LEU A 191 6.39 -6.08 -4.01
CA LEU A 191 6.85 -4.88 -3.30
C LEU A 191 6.70 -3.62 -4.14
N THR A 192 7.01 -3.70 -5.44
CA THR A 192 6.84 -2.59 -6.38
C THR A 192 5.38 -2.14 -6.45
N ASN A 193 4.44 -3.07 -6.60
CA ASN A 193 3.02 -2.73 -6.66
C ASN A 193 2.49 -2.16 -5.34
N TRP A 194 2.94 -2.72 -4.21
CA TRP A 194 2.64 -2.15 -2.91
C TRP A 194 3.20 -0.74 -2.76
N SER A 195 4.42 -0.47 -3.24
CA SER A 195 5.00 0.88 -3.23
C SER A 195 4.08 1.89 -3.92
N TRP A 196 3.58 1.55 -5.11
CA TRP A 196 2.67 2.40 -5.87
C TRP A 196 1.30 2.56 -5.22
N PHE A 197 0.78 1.49 -4.64
CA PHE A 197 -0.46 1.55 -3.86
C PHE A 197 -0.33 2.56 -2.70
N TRP A 198 0.75 2.49 -1.91
CA TRP A 198 0.96 3.38 -0.77
C TRP A 198 1.21 4.82 -1.20
N ILE A 199 1.95 5.05 -2.30
CA ILE A 199 2.13 6.37 -2.89
C ILE A 199 0.78 6.98 -3.27
N CYS A 200 -0.10 6.21 -3.92
CA CYS A 200 -1.45 6.70 -4.25
C CYS A 200 -2.25 7.04 -3.00
N LEU A 201 -2.19 6.20 -1.95
CA LEU A 201 -2.93 6.42 -0.71
C LEU A 201 -2.48 7.69 0.03
N GLU A 202 -1.17 7.89 0.20
CA GLU A 202 -0.64 9.11 0.83
C GLU A 202 -0.94 10.34 -0.02
N ALA A 203 -0.82 10.25 -1.36
CA ALA A 203 -1.15 11.34 -2.25
C ALA A 203 -2.64 11.73 -2.19
N ILE A 204 -3.56 10.75 -2.23
CA ILE A 204 -5.00 11.01 -2.08
C ILE A 204 -5.28 11.72 -0.76
N THR A 205 -4.66 11.28 0.33
CA THR A 205 -4.87 11.88 1.65
C THR A 205 -4.44 13.34 1.67
N LEU A 206 -3.27 13.64 1.13
CA LEU A 206 -2.74 15.01 1.03
C LEU A 206 -3.59 15.91 0.12
N LEU A 207 -3.94 15.41 -1.06
CA LEU A 207 -4.73 16.14 -2.04
C LEU A 207 -6.16 16.39 -1.52
N PHE A 208 -6.77 15.41 -0.86
CA PHE A 208 -8.10 15.55 -0.26
C PHE A 208 -8.10 16.57 0.89
N ALA A 209 -7.11 16.51 1.78
CA ALA A 209 -6.95 17.51 2.84
C ALA A 209 -6.76 18.92 2.26
N THR A 210 -5.90 19.04 1.25
CA THR A 210 -5.66 20.32 0.54
C THR A 210 -6.92 20.83 -0.14
N ALA A 211 -7.65 19.98 -0.87
CA ALA A 211 -8.90 20.34 -1.53
C ALA A 211 -9.96 20.83 -0.51
N THR A 212 -10.02 20.18 0.65
CA THR A 212 -10.93 20.58 1.74
C THR A 212 -10.58 21.97 2.25
N ILE A 213 -9.29 22.25 2.49
CA ILE A 213 -8.84 23.59 2.92
C ILE A 213 -9.15 24.62 1.83
N LEU A 214 -8.83 24.35 0.57
CA LEU A 214 -9.12 25.26 -0.55
C LEU A 214 -10.61 25.59 -0.67
N ALA A 215 -11.48 24.59 -0.51
CA ALA A 215 -12.93 24.76 -0.52
C ALA A 215 -13.40 25.67 0.62
N VAL A 216 -12.85 25.51 1.83
CA VAL A 216 -13.16 26.40 2.98
C VAL A 216 -12.79 27.86 2.70
N TYR A 217 -11.71 28.10 1.97
CA TYR A 217 -11.29 29.45 1.55
C TYR A 217 -11.95 29.94 0.25
N GLY A 218 -12.96 29.22 -0.26
CA GLY A 218 -13.73 29.62 -1.44
C GLY A 218 -13.04 29.35 -2.79
N ALA A 219 -11.88 28.68 -2.79
CA ALA A 219 -11.15 28.31 -4.00
C ALA A 219 -11.71 27.01 -4.61
N TRP A 220 -12.97 27.05 -5.04
CA TRP A 220 -13.73 25.87 -5.49
C TRP A 220 -13.17 25.21 -6.75
N THR A 221 -12.72 25.99 -7.73
CA THR A 221 -12.15 25.45 -8.98
C THR A 221 -10.90 24.60 -8.73
N PRO A 222 -9.85 25.10 -8.04
CA PRO A 222 -8.69 24.26 -7.75
C PRO A 222 -9.05 23.11 -6.81
N ALA A 223 -9.94 23.29 -5.83
CA ALA A 223 -10.43 22.19 -4.99
C ALA A 223 -11.07 21.06 -5.81
N ALA A 224 -11.94 21.39 -6.78
CA ALA A 224 -12.58 20.42 -7.66
C ALA A 224 -11.56 19.66 -8.53
N LEU A 225 -10.55 20.34 -9.05
CA LEU A 225 -9.46 19.69 -9.81
C LEU A 225 -8.68 18.69 -8.95
N LEU A 226 -8.39 19.03 -7.69
CA LEU A 226 -7.73 18.11 -6.77
C LEU A 226 -8.60 16.89 -6.44
N LEU A 227 -9.92 17.06 -6.31
CA LEU A 227 -10.85 15.95 -6.10
C LEU A 227 -10.93 15.03 -7.32
N ILE A 228 -10.92 15.59 -8.54
CA ILE A 228 -10.82 14.79 -9.78
C ILE A 228 -9.52 13.98 -9.80
N ALA A 229 -8.39 14.60 -9.44
CA ALA A 229 -7.12 13.90 -9.30
C ALA A 229 -7.19 12.75 -8.27
N CYS A 230 -7.87 12.96 -7.13
CA CYS A 230 -8.10 11.90 -6.14
C CYS A 230 -8.89 10.73 -6.74
N ILE A 231 -9.92 10.98 -7.57
CA ILE A 231 -10.68 9.92 -8.24
C ILE A 231 -9.78 9.10 -9.17
N VAL A 232 -8.94 9.77 -9.96
CA VAL A 232 -7.98 9.08 -10.85
C VAL A 232 -7.00 8.22 -10.04
N LEU A 233 -6.46 8.75 -8.94
CA LEU A 233 -5.58 8.00 -8.05
C LEU A 233 -6.29 6.83 -7.36
N LEU A 234 -7.57 6.95 -7.01
CA LEU A 234 -8.36 5.83 -6.47
C LEU A 234 -8.50 4.69 -7.48
N LEU A 235 -8.67 5.00 -8.77
CA LEU A 235 -8.71 4.00 -9.85
C LEU A 235 -7.34 3.31 -10.01
N LEU A 236 -6.25 4.08 -9.97
CA LEU A 236 -4.89 3.52 -9.99
C LEU A 236 -4.61 2.65 -8.75
N MET A 237 -5.02 3.10 -7.57
CA MET A 237 -4.90 2.35 -6.32
C MET A 237 -5.66 1.03 -6.40
N ARG A 238 -6.87 1.01 -6.99
CA ARG A 238 -7.63 -0.22 -7.24
C ARG A 238 -6.87 -1.16 -8.19
N PHE A 239 -6.27 -0.63 -9.26
CA PHE A 239 -5.47 -1.42 -10.19
C PHE A 239 -4.26 -2.07 -9.49
N PHE A 240 -3.48 -1.31 -8.71
CA PHE A 240 -2.35 -1.86 -7.95
C PHE A 240 -2.79 -2.88 -6.90
N ARG A 241 -3.93 -2.68 -6.24
CA ARG A 241 -4.48 -3.66 -5.27
C ARG A 241 -4.76 -5.00 -5.95
N LEU A 242 -5.38 -4.98 -7.13
CA LEU A 242 -5.71 -6.18 -7.90
C LEU A 242 -4.44 -6.90 -8.39
N GLN A 243 -3.44 -6.15 -8.85
CA GLN A 243 -2.16 -6.75 -9.21
C GLN A 243 -1.45 -7.36 -8.00
N SER A 244 -1.37 -6.65 -6.87
CA SER A 244 -0.77 -7.18 -5.64
C SER A 244 -1.46 -8.47 -5.18
N ALA A 245 -2.77 -8.59 -5.34
CA ALA A 245 -3.50 -9.83 -5.06
C ALA A 245 -3.04 -10.99 -5.96
N ALA A 246 -2.88 -10.77 -7.26
CA ALA A 246 -2.39 -11.79 -8.18
C ALA A 246 -0.95 -12.24 -7.84
N TYR A 247 -0.08 -11.30 -7.47
CA TYR A 247 1.27 -11.65 -7.02
C TYR A 247 1.26 -12.41 -5.69
N ALA A 248 0.40 -12.04 -4.74
CA ALA A 248 0.24 -12.77 -3.48
C ALA A 248 -0.22 -14.21 -3.72
N GLU A 249 -1.18 -14.42 -4.63
CA GLU A 249 -1.63 -15.77 -5.03
C GLU A 249 -0.47 -16.60 -5.63
N SER A 250 0.35 -16.00 -6.51
CA SER A 250 1.57 -16.65 -7.04
C SER A 250 2.58 -17.01 -5.96
N GLN A 251 2.82 -16.10 -5.00
CA GLN A 251 3.73 -16.36 -3.88
C GLN A 251 3.22 -17.51 -3.00
N VAL A 252 1.93 -17.53 -2.70
CA VAL A 252 1.30 -18.64 -1.96
C VAL A 252 1.49 -19.97 -2.70
N ALA A 253 1.24 -20.00 -4.01
CA ALA A 253 1.44 -21.20 -4.82
C ALA A 253 2.90 -21.70 -4.79
N GLN A 254 3.87 -20.80 -4.83
CA GLN A 254 5.30 -21.14 -4.74
C GLN A 254 5.71 -21.66 -3.35
N VAL A 255 5.07 -21.17 -2.29
CA VAL A 255 5.31 -21.66 -0.92
C VAL A 255 4.82 -23.10 -0.76
N VAL A 256 3.60 -23.41 -1.21
CA VAL A 256 2.99 -24.73 -1.01
C VAL A 256 3.45 -25.79 -2.02
N ARG A 257 4.19 -25.40 -3.06
CA ARG A 257 4.73 -26.32 -4.07
C ARG A 257 5.70 -27.35 -3.48
N ASP A 258 6.39 -26.97 -2.40
CA ASP A 258 7.29 -27.83 -1.65
C ASP A 258 6.53 -28.48 -0.51
N GLU A 259 6.57 -29.81 -0.47
CA GLU A 259 5.78 -30.59 0.49
C GLU A 259 6.18 -30.33 1.94
N THR A 260 7.46 -30.06 2.22
CA THR A 260 7.95 -29.77 3.56
C THR A 260 7.39 -28.46 4.06
N ARG A 261 7.43 -27.42 3.21
CA ARG A 261 6.86 -26.10 3.51
C ARG A 261 5.34 -26.16 3.64
N ARG A 262 4.68 -26.89 2.74
CA ARG A 262 3.24 -27.12 2.78
C ARG A 262 2.79 -27.75 4.10
N ALA A 263 3.49 -28.80 4.55
CA ALA A 263 3.18 -29.48 5.81
C ALA A 263 3.42 -28.58 7.04
N ALA A 264 4.52 -27.82 7.06
CA ALA A 264 4.82 -26.87 8.14
C ALA A 264 3.72 -25.79 8.24
N VAL A 265 3.32 -25.22 7.11
CA VAL A 265 2.23 -24.23 7.04
C VAL A 265 0.91 -24.84 7.51
N ALA A 266 0.56 -26.06 7.09
CA ALA A 266 -0.66 -26.73 7.54
C ALA A 266 -0.69 -26.95 9.05
N ALA A 267 0.46 -27.30 9.66
CA ALA A 267 0.58 -27.48 11.10
C ALA A 267 0.26 -26.19 11.88
N GLU A 268 0.78 -25.04 11.43
CA GLU A 268 0.51 -23.72 12.04
C GLU A 268 -0.98 -23.38 12.02
N PHE A 269 -1.68 -23.66 10.92
CA PHE A 269 -3.12 -23.41 10.82
C PHE A 269 -3.95 -24.40 11.65
N ASN A 270 -3.55 -25.66 11.71
CA ASN A 270 -4.25 -26.69 12.49
C ASN A 270 -4.08 -26.49 14.01
N ALA A 271 -3.07 -25.74 14.45
CA ALA A 271 -2.80 -25.44 15.86
C ALA A 271 -3.69 -24.33 16.45
N LEU A 272 -4.52 -23.65 15.64
CA LEU A 272 -5.45 -22.59 16.07
C LEU A 272 -6.66 -23.14 16.80
#